data_AF-A0A2S7TZ73-F1
#
_entry.id   AF-A0A2S7TZ73-F1
#
_cell.length_a   1.000
_cell.length_b   1.000
_cell.length_c   1.000
_cell.angle_alpha   90.00
_cell.angle_beta   90.00
_cell.angle_gamma   90.00
#
_symmetry.space_group_name_H-M   'P 1'
#
loop_
_entity.id
_entity.type
_entity.pdbx_description
1 polymer ?
#
loop_
_entity_poly.entity_id
_entity_poly.type
_entity_poly.pdbx_seq_one_letter_code
_entity_poly.pdbx_strand_id
1 'polypeptide(L)'
;MKLFIIPKRRKGYTLIELSVVLVLVVLIASTLVSMLSQQVQFYTWWNTQRFIAEEAPLANNIVVRLFAKADTFRTVTNAGATSMQLGFVQNNGTTLYGVISYNAGTSSLQYSYDGGAAWNIASGLSAANFNTVGNTLQFTLTGPYGGQVTYAATPAL
;
A
#
# COMPACT_ATOMS: atom_id res chain seq x y z
N MET A 1 -47.90 -3.12 -66.77
CA MET A 1 -47.87 -2.15 -65.67
C MET A 1 -46.43 -2.11 -65.14
N LYS A 2 -45.63 -1.11 -65.52
CA LYS A 2 -44.21 -1.01 -65.12
C LYS A 2 -44.11 -0.23 -63.80
N LEU A 3 -43.63 -0.89 -62.75
CA LEU A 3 -43.43 -0.29 -61.44
C LEU A 3 -42.09 0.47 -61.44
N PHE A 4 -42.13 1.80 -61.37
CA PHE A 4 -40.94 2.64 -61.20
C PHE A 4 -40.49 2.58 -59.74
N ILE A 5 -39.37 1.92 -59.48
CA ILE A 5 -38.70 1.94 -58.18
C ILE A 5 -37.84 3.21 -58.12
N ILE A 6 -38.21 4.15 -57.26
CA ILE A 6 -37.46 5.40 -57.02
C ILE A 6 -36.25 5.06 -56.14
N PRO A 7 -34.99 5.28 -56.59
CA PRO A 7 -33.83 5.01 -55.77
C PRO A 7 -33.73 6.03 -54.63
N LYS A 8 -33.78 5.54 -53.38
CA LYS A 8 -33.59 6.32 -52.16
C LYS A 8 -32.11 6.76 -52.08
N ARG A 9 -31.82 8.04 -52.37
CA ARG A 9 -30.47 8.61 -52.22
C ARG A 9 -30.00 8.43 -50.76
N ARG A 10 -28.93 7.66 -50.55
CA ARG A 10 -28.24 7.59 -49.26
C ARG A 10 -27.54 8.93 -49.03
N LYS A 11 -27.92 9.65 -47.97
CA LYS A 11 -27.27 10.91 -47.58
C LYS A 11 -25.90 10.57 -46.98
N GLY A 12 -24.82 10.90 -47.69
CA GLY A 12 -23.46 10.86 -47.14
C GLY A 12 -23.17 12.15 -46.37
N TYR A 13 -22.32 12.07 -45.35
CA TYR A 13 -21.85 13.24 -44.61
C TYR A 13 -20.90 14.06 -45.47
N THR A 14 -20.96 15.39 -45.32
CA THR A 14 -20.02 16.28 -46.00
C THR A 14 -18.68 16.29 -45.27
N LEU A 15 -17.59 16.56 -46.01
CA LEU A 15 -16.24 16.58 -45.45
C LEU A 15 -16.08 17.63 -44.35
N ILE A 16 -16.79 18.77 -44.48
CA ILE A 16 -16.82 19.83 -43.46
C ILE A 16 -17.52 19.36 -42.18
N GLU A 17 -18.69 18.71 -42.27
CA GLU A 17 -19.41 18.18 -41.09
C GLU A 17 -18.57 17.15 -40.34
N LEU A 18 -17.92 16.24 -41.09
CA LEU A 18 -17.06 15.22 -40.49
C LEU A 18 -15.84 15.84 -39.81
N SER A 19 -15.22 16.87 -40.41
CA SER A 19 -14.10 17.58 -39.81
C SER A 19 -14.49 18.30 -38.52
N VAL A 20 -15.66 18.94 -38.47
CA VAL A 20 -16.16 19.64 -37.27
C VAL A 20 -16.46 18.65 -36.17
N VAL A 21 -17.12 17.53 -36.49
CA VAL A 21 -17.40 16.47 -35.51
C VAL A 21 -16.11 15.87 -34.96
N LEU A 22 -15.11 15.64 -35.81
CA LEU A 22 -13.83 15.07 -35.38
C LEU A 22 -13.09 16.00 -34.42
N VAL A 23 -13.02 17.31 -34.71
CA VAL A 23 -12.40 18.30 -33.81
C VAL A 23 -13.14 18.35 -32.48
N LEU A 24 -14.48 18.34 -32.50
CA LEU A 24 -15.31 18.43 -31.30
C LEU A 24 -15.15 17.17 -30.43
N VAL A 25 -15.11 15.98 -31.03
CA VAL A 25 -14.86 14.72 -30.33
C VAL A 25 -13.46 14.69 -29.72
N VAL A 26 -12.42 15.16 -30.43
CA VAL A 26 -11.05 15.21 -29.91
C VAL A 26 -10.95 16.17 -28.72
N LEU A 27 -11.60 17.33 -28.79
CA LEU A 27 -11.62 18.27 -27.67
C LEU A 27 -12.27 17.66 -26.43
N ILE A 28 -13.44 17.03 -26.57
CA ILE A 28 -14.13 16.36 -25.45
C ILE A 28 -13.28 15.18 -24.93
N ALA A 29 -12.69 14.38 -25.81
CA ALA A 29 -11.84 13.27 -25.40
C ALA A 29 -10.62 13.77 -24.61
N SER A 30 -9.99 14.87 -25.05
CA SER A 30 -8.83 15.43 -24.37
C SER A 30 -9.16 15.95 -22.96
N THR A 31 -10.32 16.60 -22.79
CA THR A 31 -10.75 17.09 -21.47
C THR A 31 -11.09 15.92 -20.54
N LEU A 32 -11.77 14.88 -21.04
CA LEU A 32 -12.07 13.68 -20.27
C LEU A 32 -10.80 12.94 -19.81
N VAL A 33 -9.81 12.78 -20.70
CA VAL A 33 -8.53 12.16 -20.36
C VAL A 33 -7.78 13.00 -19.32
N SER A 34 -7.79 14.32 -19.45
CA SER A 34 -7.19 15.23 -18.47
C SER A 34 -7.87 15.11 -17.10
N MET A 35 -9.21 15.10 -17.05
CA MET A 35 -9.95 14.95 -15.80
C MET A 35 -9.73 13.57 -15.18
N LEU A 36 -9.67 12.51 -15.98
CA LEU A 36 -9.35 11.17 -15.50
C LEU A 36 -7.95 11.12 -14.88
N SER A 37 -6.96 11.75 -15.52
CA SER A 37 -5.61 11.83 -14.98
C SER A 37 -5.58 12.54 -13.62
N GLN A 38 -6.34 13.62 -13.47
CA GLN A 38 -6.44 14.35 -12.19
C GLN A 38 -7.14 13.50 -11.11
N GLN A 39 -8.19 12.78 -11.47
CA GLN A 39 -8.90 11.88 -10.54
C GLN A 39 -8.01 10.75 -10.03
N VAL A 40 -7.21 10.13 -10.92
CA VAL A 40 -6.25 9.09 -10.52
C VAL A 40 -5.22 9.66 -9.56
N GLN A 41 -4.65 10.83 -9.85
CA GLN A 41 -3.70 11.49 -8.95
C GLN A 41 -4.33 11.79 -7.58
N PHE A 42 -5.54 12.35 -7.55
CA PHE A 42 -6.26 12.60 -6.31
C PHE A 42 -6.48 11.32 -5.50
N TYR A 43 -6.88 10.23 -6.17
CA TYR A 43 -7.08 8.93 -5.52
C TYR A 43 -5.78 8.40 -4.89
N THR A 44 -4.66 8.43 -5.62
CA THR A 44 -3.37 8.01 -5.08
C THR A 44 -2.91 8.88 -3.91
N TRP A 45 -3.13 10.19 -3.99
CA TRP A 45 -2.82 11.14 -2.94
C TRP A 45 -3.67 10.90 -1.69
N TRP A 46 -4.98 10.75 -1.86
CA TRP A 46 -5.92 10.47 -0.78
C TRP A 46 -5.57 9.18 -0.04
N ASN A 47 -5.28 8.10 -0.78
CA ASN A 47 -4.89 6.84 -0.16
C ASN A 47 -3.53 6.92 0.55
N THR A 48 -2.59 7.72 0.02
CA THR A 48 -1.33 7.99 0.70
C THR A 48 -1.57 8.71 2.02
N GLN A 49 -2.43 9.72 2.03
CA GLN A 49 -2.80 10.44 3.25
C GLN A 49 -3.50 9.52 4.26
N ARG A 50 -4.44 8.69 3.81
CA ARG A 50 -5.12 7.71 4.68
C ARG A 50 -4.12 6.76 5.36
N PHE A 51 -3.15 6.26 4.60
CA PHE A 51 -2.10 5.41 5.13
C PHE A 51 -1.28 6.14 6.21
N ILE A 52 -0.81 7.36 5.91
CA ILE A 52 0.03 8.14 6.83
C ILE A 52 -0.76 8.57 8.08
N ALA A 53 -2.03 8.91 7.93
CA ALA A 53 -2.84 9.50 9.00
C ALA A 53 -3.44 8.45 9.96
N GLU A 54 -3.85 7.28 9.45
CA GLU A 54 -4.60 6.30 10.25
C GLU A 54 -3.87 4.98 10.40
N GLU A 55 -3.47 4.36 9.29
CA GLU A 55 -2.94 3.00 9.29
C GLU A 55 -1.53 2.93 9.91
N ALA A 56 -0.63 3.85 9.54
CA ALA A 56 0.73 3.87 10.05
C ALA A 56 0.79 4.17 11.58
N PRO A 57 0.06 5.16 12.12
CA PRO A 57 0.01 5.39 13.57
C PRO A 57 -0.57 4.21 14.36
N LEU A 58 -1.59 3.52 13.83
CA LEU A 58 -2.14 2.34 14.48
C LEU A 58 -1.13 1.19 14.52
N ALA A 59 -0.46 0.93 13.38
CA ALA A 59 0.61 -0.06 13.32
C ALA A 59 1.73 0.28 14.32
N ASN A 60 2.13 1.54 14.40
CA ASN A 60 3.12 2.00 15.37
C ASN A 60 2.68 1.78 16.82
N ASN A 61 1.44 2.12 17.17
CA ASN A 61 0.94 1.92 18.53
C ASN A 61 0.97 0.44 18.95
N ILE A 62 0.64 -0.49 18.05
CA ILE A 62 0.73 -1.92 18.33
C ILE A 62 2.19 -2.35 18.49
N VAL A 63 3.05 -1.96 17.55
CA VAL A 63 4.46 -2.33 17.53
C VAL A 63 5.20 -1.78 18.76
N VAL A 64 4.99 -0.51 19.14
CA VAL A 64 5.57 0.09 20.35
C VAL A 64 5.08 -0.61 21.63
N ARG A 65 3.80 -1.01 21.70
CA ARG A 65 3.30 -1.81 22.84
C ARG A 65 3.94 -3.19 22.94
N LEU A 66 4.23 -3.83 21.80
CA LEU A 66 4.97 -5.09 21.77
C LEU A 66 6.41 -4.90 22.24
N PHE A 67 7.07 -3.82 21.80
CA PHE A 67 8.42 -3.48 22.23
C PHE A 67 8.50 -3.14 23.72
N ALA A 68 7.57 -2.36 24.25
CA ALA A 68 7.53 -2.01 25.67
C ALA A 68 7.38 -3.24 26.60
N LYS A 69 6.94 -4.37 26.05
CA LYS A 69 6.83 -5.64 26.78
C LYS A 69 8.01 -6.57 26.56
N ALA A 70 8.84 -6.33 25.54
CA ALA A 70 9.96 -7.18 25.19
C ALA A 70 11.20 -6.77 25.98
N ASP A 71 11.86 -7.74 26.60
CA ASP A 71 13.09 -7.52 27.36
C ASP A 71 14.31 -7.39 26.45
N THR A 72 14.27 -8.07 25.30
CA THR A 72 15.34 -8.03 24.30
C THR A 72 14.77 -7.99 22.90
N PHE A 73 15.56 -7.50 21.95
CA PHE A 73 15.21 -7.54 20.53
C PHE A 73 16.45 -7.71 19.67
N ARG A 74 16.23 -8.19 18.45
CA ARG A 74 17.23 -8.21 17.40
C ARG A 74 16.55 -8.26 16.04
N THR A 75 17.23 -7.76 15.03
CA THR A 75 16.87 -8.02 13.63
C THR A 75 17.41 -9.39 13.22
N VAL A 76 16.60 -10.19 12.55
CA VAL A 76 16.97 -11.52 12.03
C VAL A 76 16.66 -11.57 10.55
N THR A 77 17.59 -12.08 9.75
CA THR A 77 17.37 -12.32 8.32
C THR A 77 17.31 -13.82 8.09
N ASN A 78 16.13 -14.32 7.70
CA ASN A 78 15.90 -15.71 7.36
C ASN A 78 15.52 -15.81 5.88
N ALA A 79 16.24 -16.63 5.11
CA ALA A 79 16.00 -16.84 3.68
C ALA A 79 15.89 -15.53 2.86
N GLY A 80 16.65 -14.49 3.24
CA GLY A 80 16.63 -13.17 2.58
C GLY A 80 15.50 -12.24 3.03
N ALA A 81 14.56 -12.71 3.85
CA ALA A 81 13.55 -11.88 4.48
C ALA A 81 14.04 -11.40 5.86
N THR A 82 14.04 -10.09 6.06
CA THR A 82 14.42 -9.48 7.33
C THR A 82 13.18 -9.32 8.20
N SER A 83 13.26 -9.77 9.45
CA SER A 83 12.22 -9.70 10.47
C SER A 83 12.79 -9.20 11.79
N MET A 84 11.90 -8.75 12.67
CA MET A 84 12.24 -8.37 14.03
C MET A 84 11.91 -9.49 15.00
N GLN A 85 12.87 -9.94 15.77
CA GLN A 85 12.64 -10.89 16.87
C GLN A 85 12.64 -10.14 18.20
N LEU A 86 11.65 -10.45 19.02
CA LEU A 86 11.42 -9.95 20.37
C LEU A 86 11.62 -11.09 21.36
N GLY A 87 12.38 -10.89 22.42
CA GLY A 87 12.52 -11.85 23.52
C GLY A 87 11.75 -11.37 24.75
N PHE A 88 10.93 -12.27 25.30
CA PHE A 88 10.15 -12.08 26.51
C PHE A 88 10.64 -13.06 27.57
N VAL A 89 11.26 -12.56 28.63
CA VAL A 89 11.75 -13.35 29.76
C VAL A 89 10.58 -13.62 30.70
N GLN A 90 10.26 -14.88 30.90
CA GLN A 90 9.23 -15.32 31.83
C GLN A 90 9.78 -15.42 33.26
N ASN A 91 8.87 -15.44 34.24
CA ASN A 91 9.21 -15.56 35.67
C ASN A 91 9.92 -16.88 36.03
N ASN A 92 9.84 -17.91 35.17
CA ASN A 92 10.55 -19.18 35.30
C ASN A 92 11.97 -19.16 34.69
N GLY A 93 12.43 -18.01 34.17
CA GLY A 93 13.73 -17.85 33.52
C GLY A 93 13.79 -18.28 32.05
N THR A 94 12.72 -18.81 31.46
CA THR A 94 12.68 -19.13 30.02
C THR A 94 12.39 -17.90 29.18
N THR A 95 13.05 -17.77 28.02
CA THR A 95 12.77 -16.70 27.06
C THR A 95 11.88 -17.22 25.93
N LEU A 96 10.71 -16.60 25.75
CA LEU A 96 9.85 -16.83 24.59
C LEU A 96 10.09 -15.77 23.53
N TYR A 97 9.90 -16.14 22.27
CA TYR A 97 10.23 -15.24 21.16
C TYR A 97 9.01 -14.84 20.35
N GLY A 98 8.78 -13.54 20.21
CA GLY A 98 7.87 -12.98 19.21
C GLY A 98 8.62 -12.62 17.93
N VAL A 99 7.99 -12.75 16.78
CA VAL A 99 8.55 -12.34 15.48
C VAL A 99 7.58 -11.41 14.79
N ILE A 100 8.03 -10.19 14.49
CA ILE A 100 7.36 -9.26 13.58
C ILE A 100 8.00 -9.42 12.20
N SER A 101 7.21 -9.74 11.18
CA SER A 101 7.69 -9.96 9.82
C SER A 101 6.76 -9.35 8.79
N TYR A 102 7.31 -9.04 7.62
CA TYR A 102 6.52 -8.62 6.47
C TYR A 102 6.23 -9.82 5.58
N ASN A 103 4.95 -10.03 5.27
CA ASN A 103 4.52 -11.02 4.32
C ASN A 103 4.20 -10.34 2.98
N ALA A 104 5.10 -10.50 2.01
CA ALA A 104 4.94 -9.94 0.67
C ALA A 104 3.75 -10.54 -0.10
N GLY A 105 3.42 -11.81 0.13
CA GLY A 105 2.30 -12.48 -0.53
C GLY A 105 0.93 -11.92 -0.14
N THR A 106 0.79 -11.49 1.12
CA THR A 106 -0.44 -10.87 1.63
C THR A 106 -0.34 -9.36 1.81
N SER A 107 0.81 -8.75 1.48
CA SER A 107 1.07 -7.33 1.67
C SER A 107 0.74 -6.84 3.09
N SER A 108 1.13 -7.63 4.09
CA SER A 108 0.76 -7.38 5.49
C SER A 108 1.95 -7.50 6.44
N LEU A 109 1.90 -6.68 7.49
CA LEU A 109 2.79 -6.78 8.65
C LEU A 109 2.17 -7.78 9.63
N GLN A 110 2.94 -8.79 10.02
CA GLN A 110 2.47 -9.91 10.82
C GLN A 110 3.29 -10.07 12.09
N TYR A 111 2.64 -10.49 13.17
CA TYR A 111 3.26 -10.85 14.43
C TYR A 111 2.92 -12.30 14.78
N SER A 112 3.94 -13.11 15.02
CA SER A 112 3.80 -14.47 15.57
C SER A 112 4.43 -14.50 16.96
N TYR A 113 3.82 -15.27 17.87
CA TYR A 113 4.37 -15.53 19.20
C TYR A 113 4.75 -17.00 19.32
N ASP A 114 6.01 -17.25 19.67
CA ASP A 114 6.62 -18.56 19.90
C ASP A 114 6.42 -19.56 18.75
N GLY A 115 6.53 -19.07 17.51
CA GLY A 115 6.31 -19.88 16.30
C GLY A 115 4.86 -20.28 16.05
N GLY A 116 3.91 -19.74 16.82
CA GLY A 116 2.48 -19.94 16.64
C GLY A 116 1.88 -19.19 15.45
N ALA A 117 0.55 -19.22 15.35
CA ALA A 117 -0.19 -18.54 14.30
C ALA A 117 0.12 -17.03 14.28
N ALA A 118 0.34 -16.48 13.07
CA ALA A 118 0.64 -15.07 12.90
C ALA A 118 -0.63 -14.21 12.83
N TRP A 119 -0.64 -13.08 13.54
CA TRP A 119 -1.66 -12.04 13.50
C TRP A 119 -1.19 -10.87 12.62
N ASN A 120 -2.01 -10.45 11.65
CA ASN A 120 -1.88 -9.18 10.92
C ASN A 120 -1.98 -7.91 11.81
N ILE A 121 -0.86 -7.22 12.01
CA ILE A 121 -0.81 -5.87 12.61
C ILE A 121 -1.34 -4.82 11.64
N ALA A 122 -0.94 -4.89 10.38
CA ALA A 122 -1.31 -3.94 9.33
C ALA A 122 -1.39 -4.66 7.97
N SER A 123 -2.23 -4.17 7.06
CA SER A 123 -2.43 -4.72 5.72
C SER A 123 -2.33 -3.62 4.67
N GLY A 124 -2.23 -4.00 3.39
CA GLY A 124 -2.13 -3.04 2.28
C GLY A 124 -0.76 -2.37 2.17
N LEU A 125 0.27 -2.94 2.78
CA LEU A 125 1.64 -2.42 2.77
C LEU A 125 2.37 -2.89 1.51
N SER A 126 3.00 -1.96 0.80
CA SER A 126 3.88 -2.29 -0.33
C SER A 126 5.22 -2.87 0.12
N ALA A 127 5.73 -2.46 1.28
CA ALA A 127 6.97 -2.99 1.85
C ALA A 127 7.04 -2.66 3.35
N ALA A 128 7.80 -3.46 4.10
CA ALA A 128 8.25 -3.10 5.43
C ALA A 128 9.70 -3.54 5.66
N ASN A 129 10.52 -2.61 6.14
CA ASN A 129 11.95 -2.79 6.37
C ASN A 129 12.24 -2.68 7.87
N PHE A 130 13.13 -3.52 8.37
CA PHE A 130 13.54 -3.57 9.77
C PHE A 130 15.05 -3.38 9.86
N ASN A 131 15.49 -2.54 10.79
CA ASN A 131 16.89 -2.27 11.04
C ASN A 131 17.13 -2.04 12.54
N THR A 132 18.37 -2.28 12.99
CA THR A 132 18.81 -1.94 14.34
C THR A 132 20.05 -1.07 14.21
N VAL A 133 19.98 0.19 14.69
CA VAL A 133 21.07 1.16 14.64
C VAL A 133 21.37 1.65 16.05
N GLY A 134 22.55 1.31 16.59
CA GLY A 134 23.01 1.81 17.89
C GLY A 134 22.01 1.58 19.04
N ASN A 135 21.57 0.32 19.24
CA ASN A 135 20.52 -0.07 20.20
C ASN A 135 19.14 0.58 19.97
N THR A 136 18.94 1.32 18.88
CA THR A 136 17.63 1.82 18.46
C THR A 136 17.10 0.92 17.38
N LEU A 137 15.90 0.38 17.61
CA LEU A 137 15.15 -0.29 16.56
C LEU A 137 14.56 0.72 15.62
N GLN A 138 14.67 0.47 14.33
CA GLN A 138 14.01 1.24 13.31
C GLN A 138 13.20 0.30 12.44
N PHE A 139 11.94 0.62 12.22
CA PHE A 139 11.14 -0.05 11.20
C PHE A 139 10.51 0.99 10.29
N THR A 140 10.53 0.72 9.00
CA THR A 140 9.98 1.60 7.98
C THR A 140 8.84 0.89 7.28
N LEU A 141 7.65 1.45 7.34
CA LEU A 141 6.48 0.97 6.62
C LEU A 141 6.28 1.79 5.35
N THR A 142 6.06 1.10 4.24
CA THR A 142 5.74 1.71 2.95
C THR A 142 4.30 1.35 2.57
N GLY A 143 3.46 2.36 2.46
CA GLY A 143 2.08 2.24 2.02
C GLY A 143 1.97 1.89 0.52
N PRO A 144 0.75 1.62 0.03
CA PRO A 144 0.51 1.09 -1.32
C PRO A 144 0.81 2.10 -2.43
N TYR A 145 0.89 3.40 -2.10
CA TYR A 145 1.15 4.50 -3.05
C TYR A 145 2.47 5.23 -2.74
N GLY A 146 3.40 4.57 -2.05
CA GLY A 146 4.76 5.08 -1.82
C GLY A 146 4.93 5.98 -0.60
N GLY A 147 3.87 6.28 0.15
CA GLY A 147 3.98 6.95 1.46
C GLY A 147 4.81 6.10 2.42
N GLN A 148 5.88 6.67 2.99
CA GLN A 148 6.76 5.97 3.91
C GLN A 148 6.70 6.60 5.29
N VAL A 149 6.70 5.76 6.32
CA VAL A 149 6.85 6.20 7.69
C VAL A 149 7.89 5.33 8.39
N THR A 150 8.91 5.97 8.94
CA THR A 150 9.94 5.32 9.75
C THR A 150 9.68 5.61 11.21
N TYR A 151 9.63 4.56 12.01
CA TYR A 151 9.48 4.63 13.44
C TYR A 151 10.75 4.09 14.09
N ALA A 152 11.22 4.82 15.10
CA ALA A 152 12.37 4.45 15.90
C ALA A 152 11.93 4.25 17.35
N ALA A 153 12.39 3.16 17.96
CA ALA A 153 12.15 2.88 19.36
C ALA A 153 13.45 2.42 20.02
N THR A 154 13.79 3.06 21.12
CA THR A 154 14.77 2.55 22.09
C THR A 154 14.02 1.94 23.26
N PRO A 155 14.43 0.77 23.75
CA PRO A 155 13.89 0.22 24.99
C PRO A 155 14.22 1.22 26.11
N ALA A 156 13.21 1.57 26.92
CA ALA A 156 13.47 2.21 28.18
C ALA A 156 14.05 1.14 29.11
N LEU A 157 15.34 1.29 29.45
CA LEU A 157 15.98 0.51 30.51
C LEU A 157 15.29 0.75 31.84
#